data_AF-W6KL09-F1
#
_entry.id   AF-W6KL09-F1
#
_cell.length_a   1.000
_cell.length_b   1.000
_cell.length_c   1.000
_cell.angle_alpha   90.00
_cell.angle_beta   90.00
_cell.angle_gamma   90.00
#
_symmetry.space_group_name_H-M   'P 1'
#
loop_
_entity.id
_entity.type
_entity.pdbx_description
1 polymer ?
#
loop_
_entity_poly.entity_id
_entity_poly.type
_entity_poly.pdbx_seq_one_letter_code
_entity_poly.pdbx_strand_id
1 'polypeptide(L)'
;MLRRTFKRLLGYTPINPDTSPMVAYSQYHWHYNLPQGMDRPHSVNRTLPAPFQSMHSSVNKYRGVWVPTDMDPAFLVALEPQLKKLPHGRCVPKTPVEEVVSEFTKLAPLIDDKDAKDAWLAKIFQHCGFQRSGSQAVELWEQYCKPRFMDSGEKPPLPLINAILFCYSKSDHVGWKPIFEKCLKHGWNYTPFFDTPQWSYLLKSVGRQGDEEGVQLILEEMLDVQADLDRIAARSIVIALNAVKNASIYNFIKRYLFHFGERKVKFLRITYSDLRGHGATKLRVPLVENDAMYYHVCWHASIRLPRQFSPRQLYFDYTPSTLSANMHSPNAKIDDIVKDKIEKWKIEGLLPEDYVHEDRVYDRTTAFKNITRQERWKKVPRLVKSKRLGYTGD
;
A
#
# COMPACT_ATOMS: atom_id res chain seq x y z
N MET A 1 -24.50 -16.86 -62.10
CA MET A 1 -23.73 -15.99 -61.18
C MET A 1 -23.30 -16.80 -59.96
N LEU A 2 -22.05 -17.27 -59.94
CA LEU A 2 -21.48 -17.98 -58.79
C LEU A 2 -21.19 -16.97 -57.67
N ARG A 3 -22.02 -16.96 -56.61
CA ARG A 3 -21.71 -16.27 -55.35
C ARG A 3 -20.43 -16.89 -54.77
N ARG A 4 -19.33 -16.15 -54.82
CA ARG A 4 -18.09 -16.46 -54.11
C ARG A 4 -18.39 -16.59 -52.61
N THR A 5 -18.55 -17.82 -52.12
CA THR A 5 -18.47 -18.11 -50.69
C THR A 5 -17.04 -17.88 -50.24
N PHE A 6 -16.75 -16.69 -49.73
CA PHE A 6 -15.52 -16.45 -48.99
C PHE A 6 -15.52 -17.40 -47.80
N LYS A 7 -14.66 -18.43 -47.83
CA LYS A 7 -14.28 -19.20 -46.64
C LYS A 7 -13.60 -18.22 -45.67
N ARG A 8 -14.37 -17.52 -44.84
CA ARG A 8 -13.84 -16.91 -43.62
C ARG A 8 -13.43 -18.06 -42.73
N LEU A 9 -12.14 -18.37 -42.74
CA LEU A 9 -11.51 -19.27 -41.77
C LEU A 9 -11.86 -18.76 -40.36
N LEU A 10 -12.17 -19.69 -39.45
CA LEU A 10 -12.03 -19.46 -38.00
C LEU A 10 -10.69 -18.75 -37.78
N GLY A 11 -10.73 -17.52 -37.28
CA GLY A 11 -9.60 -16.60 -37.36
C GLY A 11 -9.21 -16.00 -36.02
N TYR A 12 -8.26 -15.06 -36.06
CA TYR A 12 -7.66 -14.39 -34.90
C TYR A 12 -8.64 -13.56 -34.05
N THR A 13 -9.83 -13.23 -34.58
CA THR A 13 -10.87 -12.56 -33.80
C THR A 13 -11.72 -13.60 -33.08
N PRO A 14 -11.69 -13.66 -31.74
CA PRO A 14 -12.50 -14.60 -31.00
C PRO A 14 -13.98 -14.31 -31.19
N ILE A 15 -14.79 -15.36 -31.22
CA ILE A 15 -16.25 -15.26 -31.25
C ILE A 15 -16.69 -14.64 -29.92
N ASN A 16 -17.58 -13.64 -29.97
CA ASN A 16 -18.26 -13.15 -28.78
C ASN A 16 -19.31 -14.20 -28.33
N PRO A 17 -19.16 -14.82 -27.15
CA PRO A 17 -20.02 -15.92 -26.71
C PRO A 17 -21.47 -15.49 -26.48
N ASP A 18 -21.71 -14.22 -26.11
CA ASP A 18 -23.04 -13.72 -25.78
C ASP A 18 -23.93 -13.51 -27.02
N THR A 19 -23.32 -13.21 -28.18
CA THR A 19 -24.06 -12.90 -29.42
C THR A 19 -24.13 -14.06 -30.40
N SER A 20 -23.32 -15.10 -30.20
CA SER A 20 -23.25 -16.25 -31.11
C SER A 20 -24.30 -17.30 -30.74
N PRO A 21 -25.34 -17.54 -31.56
CA PRO A 21 -26.34 -18.57 -31.29
C PRO A 21 -25.73 -19.98 -31.29
N MET A 22 -24.63 -20.19 -32.02
CA MET A 22 -23.91 -21.46 -32.01
C MET A 22 -23.20 -21.74 -30.68
N VAL A 23 -22.92 -20.70 -29.87
CA VAL A 23 -22.38 -20.86 -28.50
C VAL A 23 -23.54 -20.94 -27.52
N ALA A 24 -24.44 -19.94 -27.54
CA ALA A 24 -25.56 -19.84 -26.60
C ALA A 24 -26.51 -21.05 -26.63
N TYR A 25 -26.70 -21.69 -27.79
CA TYR A 25 -27.57 -22.86 -27.95
C TYR A 25 -26.81 -24.17 -28.15
N SER A 26 -25.51 -24.18 -27.87
CA SER A 26 -24.74 -25.42 -27.83
C SER A 26 -25.14 -26.26 -26.60
N GLN A 27 -24.69 -27.52 -26.59
CA GLN A 27 -24.89 -28.44 -25.47
C GLN A 27 -24.27 -27.98 -24.12
N TYR A 28 -23.41 -26.97 -24.11
CA TYR A 28 -22.77 -26.42 -22.90
C TYR A 28 -23.48 -25.18 -22.35
N HIS A 29 -24.52 -24.70 -23.05
CA HIS A 29 -25.32 -23.54 -22.70
C HIS A 29 -26.82 -23.87 -22.81
N TRP A 30 -27.67 -22.87 -22.63
CA TRP A 30 -29.12 -23.06 -22.57
C TRP A 30 -29.75 -22.94 -23.96
N HIS A 31 -30.08 -24.07 -24.60
CA HIS A 31 -30.76 -24.08 -25.90
C HIS A 31 -32.12 -23.37 -25.81
N TYR A 32 -32.50 -22.62 -26.86
CA TYR A 32 -33.76 -21.85 -26.91
C TYR A 32 -35.05 -22.69 -26.78
N ASN A 33 -34.95 -24.03 -26.83
CA ASN A 33 -36.10 -24.93 -26.69
C ASN A 33 -36.29 -25.42 -25.25
N LEU A 34 -35.35 -25.14 -24.35
CA LEU A 34 -35.46 -25.44 -22.93
C LEU A 34 -36.29 -24.36 -22.22
N PRO A 35 -36.88 -24.65 -21.04
CA PRO A 35 -37.58 -23.63 -20.26
C PRO A 35 -36.58 -22.55 -19.77
N GLN A 36 -36.73 -21.32 -20.24
CA GLN A 36 -35.78 -20.19 -20.06
C GLN A 36 -35.78 -19.57 -18.65
N GLY A 37 -35.94 -20.38 -17.60
CA GLY A 37 -35.89 -19.92 -16.22
C GLY A 37 -34.50 -19.47 -15.79
N MET A 38 -34.42 -18.81 -14.63
CA MET A 38 -33.14 -18.52 -13.99
C MET A 38 -32.55 -19.80 -13.40
N ASP A 39 -31.30 -20.14 -13.76
CA ASP A 39 -30.60 -21.31 -13.24
C ASP A 39 -30.46 -21.27 -11.71
N ARG A 40 -29.99 -20.14 -11.18
CA ARG A 40 -29.77 -19.94 -9.74
C ARG A 40 -29.77 -18.46 -9.38
N PRO A 41 -30.18 -18.10 -8.16
CA PRO A 41 -30.01 -16.75 -7.64
C PRO A 41 -28.53 -16.47 -7.29
N HIS A 42 -28.09 -15.21 -7.47
CA HIS A 42 -26.75 -14.75 -7.09
C HIS A 42 -26.81 -13.55 -6.15
N SER A 43 -26.51 -13.77 -4.87
CA SER A 43 -26.51 -12.73 -3.83
C SER A 43 -25.09 -12.28 -3.45
N VAL A 44 -24.29 -11.85 -4.43
CA VAL A 44 -22.85 -11.53 -4.25
C VAL A 44 -22.61 -10.43 -3.22
N ASN A 45 -23.31 -9.29 -3.34
CA ASN A 45 -23.12 -8.14 -2.43
C ASN A 45 -23.56 -8.43 -0.98
N ARG A 46 -24.37 -9.48 -0.76
CA ARG A 46 -24.87 -9.85 0.57
C ARG A 46 -23.92 -10.76 1.33
N THR A 47 -23.10 -11.56 0.64
CA THR A 47 -22.22 -12.53 1.30
C THR A 47 -20.94 -11.89 1.83
N LEU A 48 -20.24 -11.11 1.00
CA LEU A 48 -19.00 -10.44 1.38
C LEU A 48 -18.98 -9.01 0.83
N PRO A 49 -19.54 -8.03 1.57
CA PRO A 49 -19.54 -6.65 1.13
C PRO A 49 -18.14 -6.03 1.20
N ALA A 50 -17.74 -5.34 0.14
CA ALA A 50 -16.51 -4.54 0.15
C ALA A 50 -16.80 -3.15 0.74
N PRO A 51 -15.96 -2.63 1.66
CA PRO A 51 -16.12 -1.27 2.19
C PRO A 51 -15.88 -0.23 1.09
N PHE A 52 -16.65 0.86 1.12
CA PHE A 52 -16.50 1.93 0.14
C PHE A 52 -15.20 2.70 0.34
N GLN A 53 -14.32 2.67 -0.67
CA GLN A 53 -13.09 3.43 -0.71
C GLN A 53 -12.91 4.05 -2.11
N SER A 54 -13.29 5.31 -2.26
CA SER A 54 -13.20 6.00 -3.55
C SER A 54 -11.76 6.13 -4.07
N MET A 55 -11.60 6.13 -5.39
CA MET A 55 -10.32 6.46 -6.03
C MET A 55 -9.92 7.92 -5.74
N HIS A 56 -10.90 8.82 -5.78
CA HIS A 56 -10.74 10.23 -5.45
C HIS A 56 -10.94 10.48 -3.95
N SER A 57 -10.25 11.47 -3.40
CA SER A 57 -10.49 11.90 -2.02
C SER A 57 -11.87 12.52 -1.86
N SER A 58 -12.50 12.37 -0.69
CA SER A 58 -13.75 13.09 -0.36
C SER A 58 -13.62 14.59 -0.62
N VAL A 59 -14.63 15.14 -1.30
CA VAL A 59 -14.70 16.55 -1.71
C VAL A 59 -15.05 17.45 -0.53
N ASN A 60 -15.96 16.99 0.34
CA ASN A 60 -16.57 17.83 1.38
C ASN A 60 -15.85 17.77 2.74
N LYS A 61 -14.77 17.00 2.89
CA LYS A 61 -14.01 16.94 4.15
C LYS A 61 -13.42 18.32 4.50
N TYR A 62 -13.36 18.69 5.79
CA TYR A 62 -12.90 20.01 6.27
C TYR A 62 -11.46 20.37 5.84
N ARG A 63 -10.59 19.38 5.61
CA ARG A 63 -9.17 19.55 5.19
C ARG A 63 -8.34 20.48 6.09
N GLY A 64 -8.65 20.55 7.36
CA GLY A 64 -7.91 21.32 8.37
C GLY A 64 -8.01 20.67 9.75
N VAL A 65 -7.37 21.28 10.74
CA VAL A 65 -7.54 20.92 12.15
C VAL A 65 -8.77 21.66 12.66
N TRP A 66 -9.79 20.93 13.08
CA TRP A 66 -10.98 21.55 13.67
C TRP A 66 -10.68 21.94 15.11
N VAL A 67 -10.83 23.23 15.40
CA VAL A 67 -10.71 23.76 16.76
C VAL A 67 -12.13 24.20 17.14
N PRO A 68 -12.85 23.44 17.97
CA PRO A 68 -14.20 23.81 18.35
C PRO A 68 -14.17 25.11 19.18
N THR A 69 -15.24 25.90 19.07
CA THR A 69 -15.42 27.10 19.87
C THR A 69 -16.29 26.73 21.06
N ASP A 70 -15.70 26.05 22.04
CA ASP A 70 -16.41 25.62 23.25
C ASP A 70 -16.41 26.77 24.26
N MET A 71 -17.33 27.72 24.08
CA MET A 71 -17.57 28.83 25.00
C MET A 71 -19.04 28.84 25.42
N ASP A 72 -19.30 29.34 26.63
CA ASP A 72 -20.67 29.62 27.07
C ASP A 72 -21.35 30.61 26.09
N PRO A 73 -22.64 30.39 25.74
CA PRO A 73 -23.39 31.29 24.86
C PRO A 73 -23.38 32.77 25.26
N ALA A 74 -23.29 33.08 26.57
CA ALA A 74 -23.21 34.45 27.04
C ALA A 74 -21.92 35.15 26.55
N PHE A 75 -20.78 34.45 26.64
CA PHE A 75 -19.50 34.97 26.14
C PHE A 75 -19.43 34.98 24.62
N LEU A 76 -20.07 34.01 23.94
CA LEU A 76 -20.16 34.03 22.48
C LEU A 76 -20.85 35.30 21.96
N VAL A 77 -21.92 35.75 22.62
CA VAL A 77 -22.62 36.99 22.27
C VAL A 77 -21.81 38.22 22.71
N ALA A 78 -21.29 38.23 23.94
CA ALA A 78 -20.55 39.38 24.46
C ALA A 78 -19.24 39.65 23.69
N LEU A 79 -18.54 38.60 23.26
CA LEU A 79 -17.27 38.69 22.53
C LEU A 79 -17.45 38.62 21.01
N GLU A 80 -18.68 38.60 20.49
CA GLU A 80 -18.95 38.47 19.05
C GLU A 80 -18.13 39.44 18.18
N PRO A 81 -17.99 40.75 18.51
CA PRO A 81 -17.21 41.69 17.69
C PRO A 81 -15.73 41.29 17.57
N GLN A 82 -15.19 40.63 18.61
CA GLN A 82 -13.82 40.14 18.66
C GLN A 82 -13.70 38.77 17.97
N LEU A 83 -14.64 37.86 18.23
CA LEU A 83 -14.65 36.52 17.66
C LEU A 83 -14.90 36.52 16.16
N LYS A 84 -15.63 37.50 15.62
CA LYS A 84 -15.85 37.67 14.17
C LYS A 84 -14.56 37.90 13.39
N LYS A 85 -13.53 38.44 14.04
CA LYS A 85 -12.19 38.65 13.46
C LYS A 85 -11.36 37.36 13.41
N LEU A 86 -11.80 36.31 14.09
CA LEU A 86 -11.13 35.02 14.23
C LEU A 86 -11.75 33.94 13.33
N PRO A 87 -11.02 32.83 13.07
CA PRO A 87 -11.54 31.73 12.28
C PRO A 87 -12.79 31.08 12.90
N HIS A 88 -13.87 31.05 12.13
CA HIS A 88 -15.16 30.48 12.51
C HIS A 88 -15.71 29.66 11.33
N GLY A 89 -16.41 28.56 11.59
CA GLY A 89 -17.21 27.82 10.58
C GLY A 89 -16.69 27.81 9.13
N ARG A 90 -15.55 27.16 8.86
CA ARG A 90 -14.90 27.08 7.51
C ARG A 90 -14.50 28.42 6.88
N CYS A 91 -14.62 29.53 7.62
CA CYS A 91 -14.20 30.87 7.24
C CYS A 91 -12.89 31.22 7.95
N VAL A 92 -11.98 31.86 7.22
CA VAL A 92 -10.70 32.36 7.75
C VAL A 92 -10.62 33.85 7.43
N PRO A 93 -10.98 34.73 8.39
CA PRO A 93 -10.83 36.17 8.23
C PRO A 93 -9.36 36.55 7.98
N LYS A 94 -9.15 37.70 7.33
CA LYS A 94 -7.81 38.22 7.01
C LYS A 94 -7.32 39.31 7.98
N THR A 95 -7.95 39.44 9.14
CA THR A 95 -7.59 40.42 10.17
C THR A 95 -6.11 40.25 10.55
N PRO A 96 -5.31 41.32 10.64
CA PRO A 96 -3.91 41.22 11.09
C PRO A 96 -3.80 40.55 12.46
N VAL A 97 -2.80 39.66 12.64
CA VAL A 97 -2.60 38.98 13.94
C VAL A 97 -2.35 39.98 15.07
N GLU A 98 -1.59 41.05 14.82
CA GLU A 98 -1.29 42.09 15.81
C GLU A 98 -2.54 42.71 16.43
N GLU A 99 -3.55 42.99 15.61
CA GLU A 99 -4.84 43.54 16.07
C GLU A 99 -5.51 42.56 17.04
N VAL A 100 -5.68 41.31 16.61
CA VAL A 100 -6.33 40.25 17.39
C VAL A 100 -5.61 39.98 18.71
N VAL A 101 -4.28 39.95 18.70
CA VAL A 101 -3.47 39.75 19.92
C VAL A 101 -3.60 40.96 20.85
N SER A 102 -3.57 42.18 20.31
CA SER A 102 -3.72 43.40 21.11
C SER A 102 -5.10 43.53 21.76
N GLU A 103 -6.14 43.02 21.13
CA GLU A 103 -7.50 43.02 21.69
C GLU A 103 -7.66 41.99 22.78
N PHE A 104 -7.08 40.80 22.60
CA PHE A 104 -7.04 39.78 23.64
C PHE A 104 -6.30 40.26 24.88
N THR A 105 -5.11 40.84 24.74
CA THR A 105 -4.33 41.32 25.90
C THR A 105 -5.05 42.43 26.68
N LYS A 106 -5.83 43.27 25.98
CA LYS A 106 -6.65 44.34 26.60
C LYS A 106 -7.90 43.82 27.30
N LEU A 107 -8.63 42.88 26.69
CA LEU A 107 -9.97 42.48 27.13
C LEU A 107 -9.99 41.19 27.94
N ALA A 108 -9.04 40.27 27.75
CA ALA A 108 -8.99 39.00 28.48
C ALA A 108 -8.90 39.16 30.01
N PRO A 109 -8.23 40.19 30.58
CA PRO A 109 -8.25 40.43 32.02
C PRO A 109 -9.64 40.77 32.58
N LEU A 110 -10.58 41.25 31.75
CA LEU A 110 -11.92 41.68 32.17
C LEU A 110 -12.94 40.53 32.27
N ILE A 111 -12.58 39.36 31.74
CA ILE A 111 -13.44 38.18 31.74
C ILE A 111 -13.05 37.35 32.97
N ASP A 112 -14.00 36.91 33.80
CA ASP A 112 -13.69 36.07 34.98
C ASP A 112 -13.99 34.57 34.73
N ASP A 113 -13.88 34.14 33.47
CA ASP A 113 -14.07 32.76 33.05
C ASP A 113 -12.80 32.23 32.36
N LYS A 114 -12.26 31.13 32.88
CA LYS A 114 -11.03 30.52 32.35
C LYS A 114 -11.27 29.79 31.03
N ASP A 115 -12.38 29.07 30.92
CA ASP A 115 -12.69 28.25 29.75
C ASP A 115 -12.97 29.14 28.53
N ALA A 116 -13.69 30.25 28.73
CA ALA A 116 -13.92 31.26 27.71
C ALA A 116 -12.61 31.91 27.22
N LYS A 117 -11.68 32.24 28.15
CA LYS A 117 -10.35 32.75 27.78
C LYS A 117 -9.54 31.74 26.99
N ASP A 118 -9.50 30.49 27.44
CA ASP A 118 -8.70 29.44 26.81
C ASP A 118 -9.29 29.05 25.44
N ALA A 119 -10.62 29.04 25.29
CA ALA A 119 -11.29 28.86 24.01
C ALA A 119 -11.05 30.04 23.04
N TRP A 120 -11.04 31.28 23.55
CA TRP A 120 -10.74 32.46 22.72
C TRP A 120 -9.28 32.40 22.28
N LEU A 121 -8.38 32.10 23.20
CA LEU A 121 -6.97 31.92 22.94
C LEU A 121 -6.70 30.80 21.92
N ALA A 122 -7.43 29.68 21.98
CA ALA A 122 -7.34 28.61 20.99
C ALA A 122 -7.65 29.12 19.57
N LYS A 123 -8.63 30.01 19.41
CA LYS A 123 -8.94 30.63 18.11
C LYS A 123 -7.86 31.59 17.64
N ILE A 124 -7.25 32.33 18.56
CA ILE A 124 -6.10 33.20 18.25
C ILE A 124 -4.93 32.35 17.75
N PHE A 125 -4.58 31.25 18.44
CA PHE A 125 -3.56 30.31 17.97
C PHE A 125 -3.87 29.72 16.60
N GLN A 126 -5.13 29.35 16.34
CA GLN A 126 -5.54 28.86 15.03
C GLN A 126 -5.35 29.93 13.94
N HIS A 127 -5.68 31.19 14.24
CA HIS A 127 -5.48 32.35 13.35
C HIS A 127 -4.01 32.60 13.05
N CYS A 128 -3.16 32.62 14.09
CA CYS A 128 -1.70 32.71 13.97
C CYS A 128 -1.15 31.59 13.08
N GLY A 129 -1.66 30.36 13.23
CA GLY A 129 -1.27 29.22 12.40
C GLY A 129 -1.65 29.36 10.92
N PHE A 130 -2.79 30.00 10.61
CA PHE A 130 -3.17 30.30 9.22
C PHE A 130 -2.28 31.38 8.59
N GLN A 131 -1.91 32.41 9.34
CA GLN A 131 -1.04 33.50 8.86
C GLN A 131 0.47 33.19 8.96
N ARG A 132 0.84 32.09 9.64
CA ARG A 132 2.23 31.67 9.93
C ARG A 132 2.99 32.66 10.82
N SER A 133 2.27 33.38 11.68
CA SER A 133 2.86 34.30 12.67
C SER A 133 3.30 33.55 13.92
N GLY A 134 4.41 32.80 13.80
CA GLY A 134 4.91 31.93 14.87
C GLY A 134 5.41 32.67 16.12
N SER A 135 6.06 33.82 15.97
CA SER A 135 6.65 34.59 17.07
C SER A 135 5.58 35.06 18.07
N GLN A 136 4.53 35.70 17.57
CA GLN A 136 3.39 36.19 18.38
C GLN A 136 2.67 35.05 19.10
N ALA A 137 2.59 33.86 18.49
CA ALA A 137 2.04 32.69 19.15
C ALA A 137 2.92 32.18 20.30
N VAL A 138 4.25 32.21 20.14
CA VAL A 138 5.18 31.79 21.21
C VAL A 138 5.11 32.76 22.39
N GLU A 139 5.05 34.07 22.14
CA GLU A 139 4.88 35.09 23.19
C GLU A 139 3.58 34.85 24.00
N LEU A 140 2.46 34.60 23.32
CA LEU A 140 1.19 34.27 23.97
C LEU A 140 1.27 32.97 24.79
N TRP A 141 1.97 31.96 24.28
CA TRP A 141 2.18 30.70 24.98
C TRP A 141 3.00 30.90 26.26
N GLU A 142 4.11 31.63 26.18
CA GLU A 142 4.99 31.91 27.32
C GLU A 142 4.31 32.76 28.38
N GLN A 143 3.49 33.73 27.96
CA GLN A 143 2.81 34.65 28.89
C GLN A 143 1.60 34.01 29.59
N TYR A 144 0.73 33.31 28.85
CA TYR A 144 -0.58 32.87 29.37
C TYR A 144 -0.68 31.37 29.65
N CYS A 145 0.01 30.52 28.88
CA CYS A 145 -0.21 29.07 28.90
C CYS A 145 0.88 28.31 29.66
N LYS A 146 2.15 28.58 29.37
CA LYS A 146 3.31 27.86 29.93
C LYS A 146 3.32 27.88 31.47
N PRO A 147 3.11 29.02 32.17
CA PRO A 147 3.13 29.06 33.63
C PRO A 147 2.03 28.19 34.25
N ARG A 148 0.86 28.11 33.59
CA ARG A 148 -0.28 27.32 34.05
C ARG A 148 -0.10 25.83 33.77
N PHE A 149 0.20 25.46 32.53
CA PHE A 149 0.13 24.06 32.12
C PHE A 149 1.44 23.31 32.27
N MET A 150 2.58 23.95 31.99
CA MET A 150 3.88 23.29 32.08
C MET A 150 4.47 23.36 33.48
N ASP A 151 4.37 24.54 34.12
CA ASP A 151 5.03 24.79 35.41
C ASP A 151 4.11 24.44 36.61
N SER A 152 2.81 24.78 36.55
CA SER A 152 1.86 24.53 37.66
C SER A 152 1.09 23.21 37.58
N GLY A 153 1.18 22.49 36.45
CA GLY A 153 0.58 21.16 36.28
C GLY A 153 -0.94 21.14 36.01
N GLU A 154 -1.57 22.29 35.75
CA GLU A 154 -2.98 22.36 35.34
C GLU A 154 -3.18 21.62 34.00
N LYS A 155 -4.34 20.96 33.82
CA LYS A 155 -4.66 20.26 32.56
C LYS A 155 -5.30 21.25 31.57
N PRO A 156 -4.69 21.52 30.41
CA PRO A 156 -5.23 22.44 29.41
C PRO A 156 -6.42 21.84 28.66
N PRO A 157 -7.35 22.66 28.14
CA PRO A 157 -8.42 22.17 27.28
C PRO A 157 -7.88 21.64 25.93
N LEU A 158 -8.42 20.51 25.47
CA LEU A 158 -8.00 19.86 24.20
C LEU A 158 -8.01 20.81 22.98
N PRO A 159 -9.03 21.66 22.77
CA PRO A 159 -9.06 22.59 21.64
C PRO A 159 -7.86 23.55 21.62
N LEU A 160 -7.40 24.00 22.79
CA LEU A 160 -6.24 24.86 22.93
C LEU A 160 -4.96 24.14 22.51
N ILE A 161 -4.76 22.90 22.98
CA ILE A 161 -3.60 22.09 22.58
C ILE A 161 -3.58 21.79 21.09
N ASN A 162 -4.72 21.42 20.51
CA ASN A 162 -4.83 21.21 19.06
C ASN A 162 -4.46 22.47 18.27
N ALA A 163 -4.93 23.64 18.71
CA ALA A 163 -4.60 24.92 18.07
C ALA A 163 -3.11 25.28 18.18
N ILE A 164 -2.51 25.10 19.36
CA ILE A 164 -1.08 25.38 19.59
C ILE A 164 -0.21 24.46 18.74
N LEU A 165 -0.45 23.14 18.80
CA LEU A 165 0.30 22.17 18.01
C LEU A 165 0.12 22.40 16.50
N PHE A 166 -1.09 22.80 16.06
CA PHE A 166 -1.33 23.21 14.68
C PHE A 166 -0.52 24.45 14.30
N CYS A 167 -0.51 25.48 15.15
CA CYS A 167 0.25 26.71 14.93
C CYS A 167 1.75 26.43 14.83
N TYR A 168 2.31 25.69 15.78
CA TYR A 168 3.72 25.29 15.77
C TYR A 168 4.07 24.43 14.56
N SER A 169 3.18 23.54 14.12
CA SER A 169 3.34 22.76 12.90
C SER A 169 3.32 23.61 11.61
N LYS A 170 2.67 24.78 11.64
CA LYS A 170 2.55 25.69 10.49
C LYS A 170 3.74 26.64 10.38
N SER A 171 4.27 27.08 11.52
CA SER A 171 5.47 27.91 11.62
C SER A 171 6.78 27.11 11.60
N ASP A 172 6.70 25.78 11.59
CA ASP A 172 7.85 24.88 11.67
C ASP A 172 8.70 25.16 12.96
N HIS A 173 8.04 25.49 14.09
CA HIS A 173 8.69 25.84 15.38
C HIS A 173 9.05 24.61 16.24
N VAL A 174 10.18 24.62 16.97
CA VAL A 174 10.72 23.46 17.74
C VAL A 174 9.96 23.20 19.05
N GLY A 175 9.26 24.20 19.59
CA GLY A 175 8.52 24.11 20.86
C GLY A 175 7.34 23.11 20.87
N TRP A 176 7.08 22.38 19.78
CA TRP A 176 6.04 21.35 19.71
C TRP A 176 6.38 20.12 20.56
N LYS A 177 7.66 19.73 20.64
CA LYS A 177 8.09 18.45 21.23
C LYS A 177 7.72 18.32 22.72
N PRO A 178 8.01 19.30 23.60
CA PRO A 178 7.64 19.20 25.02
C PRO A 178 6.12 19.16 25.25
N ILE A 179 5.35 19.87 24.42
CA ILE A 179 3.88 19.87 24.49
C ILE A 179 3.35 18.50 24.06
N PHE A 180 3.92 17.93 22.99
CA PHE A 180 3.53 16.61 22.49
C PHE A 180 3.86 15.49 23.49
N GLU A 181 5.03 15.52 24.12
CA GLU A 181 5.41 14.55 25.16
C GLU A 181 4.46 14.58 26.37
N LYS A 182 3.99 15.78 26.76
CA LYS A 182 2.93 15.92 27.78
C LYS A 182 1.58 15.38 27.32
N CYS A 183 1.32 15.22 26.02
CA CYS A 183 0.06 14.67 25.53
C CYS A 183 0.02 13.13 25.54
N LEU A 184 1.16 12.46 25.74
CA LEU A 184 1.27 11.00 25.80
C LEU A 184 0.50 10.41 27.01
N LYS A 185 0.43 9.07 27.07
CA LYS A 185 -0.29 8.31 28.12
C LYS A 185 0.03 8.74 29.55
N HIS A 186 1.28 9.10 29.84
CA HIS A 186 1.73 9.49 31.19
C HIS A 186 1.43 10.95 31.57
N GLY A 187 0.92 11.76 30.64
CA GLY A 187 0.58 13.17 30.87
C GLY A 187 -0.92 13.43 30.73
N TRP A 188 -1.30 14.35 29.84
CA TRP A 188 -2.69 14.75 29.61
C TRP A 188 -3.51 13.70 28.84
N ASN A 189 -2.84 12.75 28.18
CA ASN A 189 -3.44 11.67 27.40
C ASN A 189 -4.41 12.17 26.31
N TYR A 190 -3.93 13.12 25.49
CA TYR A 190 -4.72 13.76 24.42
C TYR A 190 -4.48 13.17 23.03
N THR A 191 -3.43 12.38 22.85
CA THR A 191 -3.07 11.78 21.57
C THR A 191 -4.20 10.96 20.92
N PRO A 192 -5.09 10.23 21.66
CA PRO A 192 -6.21 9.52 21.04
C PRO A 192 -7.27 10.39 20.40
N PHE A 193 -7.33 11.67 20.77
CA PHE A 193 -8.34 12.60 20.28
C PHE A 193 -7.86 13.48 19.12
N PHE A 194 -6.64 13.22 18.61
CA PHE A 194 -6.10 13.98 17.49
C PHE A 194 -6.66 13.51 16.14
N ASP A 195 -7.22 14.45 15.39
CA ASP A 195 -7.68 14.20 14.03
C ASP A 195 -6.53 13.82 13.07
N THR A 196 -6.83 13.10 11.98
CA THR A 196 -5.85 12.77 10.93
C THR A 196 -5.08 13.97 10.35
N PRO A 197 -5.68 15.17 10.15
CA PRO A 197 -4.95 16.36 9.73
C PRO A 197 -3.93 16.84 10.76
N GLN A 198 -4.18 16.67 12.07
CA GLN A 198 -3.24 17.04 13.13
C GLN A 198 -1.92 16.29 12.95
N TRP A 199 -2.00 14.97 12.85
CA TRP A 199 -0.86 14.10 12.55
C TRP A 199 -0.15 14.48 11.24
N SER A 200 -0.94 14.80 10.20
CA SER A 200 -0.39 15.21 8.91
C SER A 200 0.38 16.54 8.96
N TYR A 201 -0.01 17.48 9.82
CA TYR A 201 0.70 18.74 10.00
C TYR A 201 1.97 18.54 10.84
N LEU A 202 1.86 17.80 11.95
CA LEU A 202 3.00 17.46 12.81
C LEU A 202 4.11 16.76 12.01
N LEU A 203 3.81 15.63 11.35
CA LEU A 203 4.80 14.89 10.54
C LEU A 203 5.49 15.76 9.49
N LYS A 204 4.73 16.64 8.84
CA LYS A 204 5.27 17.54 7.82
C LYS A 204 6.22 18.59 8.40
N SER A 205 5.88 19.14 9.57
CA SER A 205 6.70 20.13 10.28
C SER A 205 8.01 19.50 10.72
N VAL A 206 7.92 18.36 11.42
CA VAL A 206 9.08 17.64 11.96
C VAL A 206 10.01 17.18 10.85
N GLY A 207 9.46 16.67 9.75
CA GLY A 207 10.25 16.31 8.56
C GLY A 207 10.95 17.49 7.88
N ARG A 208 10.46 18.73 8.03
CA ARG A 208 11.16 19.92 7.53
C ARG A 208 12.24 20.41 8.47
N GLN A 209 12.01 20.27 9.78
CA GLN A 209 13.00 20.58 10.80
C GLN A 209 14.19 19.61 10.76
N GLY A 210 13.96 18.39 10.23
CA GLY A 210 14.99 17.36 10.20
C GLY A 210 15.14 16.62 11.52
N ASP A 211 14.13 16.67 12.40
CA ASP A 211 14.14 16.00 13.70
C ASP A 211 13.74 14.53 13.56
N GLU A 212 14.72 13.65 13.41
CA GLU A 212 14.51 12.22 13.19
C GLU A 212 13.91 11.51 14.40
N GLU A 213 14.30 11.90 15.61
CA GLU A 213 13.75 11.37 16.86
C GLU A 213 12.29 11.77 17.04
N GLY A 214 11.96 13.02 16.69
CA GLY A 214 10.58 13.49 16.66
C GLY A 214 9.72 12.72 15.65
N VAL A 215 10.28 12.34 14.48
CA VAL A 215 9.59 11.48 13.51
C VAL A 215 9.31 10.11 14.12
N GLN A 216 10.31 9.50 14.78
CA GLN A 216 10.12 8.20 15.43
C GLN A 216 9.03 8.28 16.50
N LEU A 217 9.12 9.25 17.43
CA LEU A 217 8.17 9.46 18.52
C LEU A 217 6.74 9.59 18.00
N ILE A 218 6.52 10.42 16.97
CA ILE A 218 5.19 10.59 16.37
C ILE A 218 4.71 9.29 15.73
N LEU A 219 5.54 8.59 14.96
CA LEU A 219 5.13 7.36 14.28
C LEU A 219 4.78 6.25 15.26
N GLU A 220 5.55 6.08 16.33
CA GLU A 220 5.29 5.12 17.42
C GLU A 220 3.93 5.42 18.07
N GLU A 221 3.72 6.67 18.48
CA GLU A 221 2.47 7.08 19.13
C GLU A 221 1.27 6.90 18.20
N MET A 222 1.41 7.24 16.91
CA MET A 222 0.32 7.06 15.94
C MET A 222 -0.10 5.60 15.76
N LEU A 223 0.85 4.67 15.88
CA LEU A 223 0.57 3.24 15.81
C LEU A 223 -0.12 2.75 17.09
N ASP A 224 0.39 3.16 18.24
CA ASP A 224 -0.15 2.78 19.56
C ASP A 224 -1.57 3.30 19.78
N VAL A 225 -1.84 4.53 19.34
CA VAL A 225 -3.14 5.20 19.42
C VAL A 225 -4.11 4.73 18.33
N GLN A 226 -3.66 3.88 17.39
CA GLN A 226 -4.47 3.39 16.27
C GLN A 226 -4.99 4.50 15.35
N ALA A 227 -4.14 5.50 15.06
CA ALA A 227 -4.47 6.52 14.08
C ALA A 227 -4.70 5.89 12.68
N ASP A 228 -5.54 6.52 11.86
CA ASP A 228 -5.83 6.04 10.50
C ASP A 228 -4.63 6.26 9.55
N LEU A 229 -3.68 5.32 9.58
CA LEU A 229 -2.40 5.40 8.87
C LEU A 229 -2.56 5.58 7.36
N ASP A 230 -3.52 4.89 6.77
CA ASP A 230 -3.74 4.92 5.33
C ASP A 230 -4.34 6.26 4.86
N ARG A 231 -5.10 6.95 5.71
CA ARG A 231 -5.74 8.24 5.37
C ARG A 231 -4.92 9.48 5.68
N ILE A 232 -3.79 9.38 6.38
CA ILE A 232 -2.82 10.49 6.54
C ILE A 232 -2.41 11.02 5.16
N ALA A 233 -2.11 12.31 5.02
CA ALA A 233 -1.63 12.80 3.73
C ALA A 233 -0.30 12.14 3.32
N ALA A 234 -0.22 11.54 2.13
CA ALA A 234 1.03 10.89 1.66
C ALA A 234 2.23 11.87 1.65
N ARG A 235 1.96 13.14 1.31
CA ARG A 235 2.96 14.21 1.32
C ARG A 235 3.61 14.44 2.69
N SER A 236 2.86 14.34 3.79
CA SER A 236 3.44 14.56 5.12
C SER A 236 4.31 13.39 5.55
N ILE A 237 3.87 12.15 5.28
CA ILE A 237 4.67 10.95 5.56
C ILE A 237 5.98 10.99 4.76
N VAL A 238 5.92 11.27 3.46
CA VAL A 238 7.13 11.32 2.63
C VAL A 238 8.14 12.36 3.13
N ILE A 239 7.67 13.57 3.50
CA ILE A 239 8.55 14.61 4.04
C ILE A 239 9.17 14.17 5.37
N ALA A 240 8.40 13.53 6.26
CA ALA A 240 8.90 13.00 7.52
C ALA A 240 9.96 11.90 7.31
N LEU A 241 9.65 10.91 6.47
CA LEU A 241 10.56 9.81 6.16
C LEU A 241 11.84 10.29 5.47
N ASN A 242 11.77 11.34 4.64
CA ASN A 242 12.94 11.88 3.95
C ASN A 242 13.96 12.53 4.90
N ALA A 243 13.54 12.99 6.08
CA ALA A 243 14.43 13.58 7.07
C ALA A 243 15.41 12.57 7.68
N VAL A 244 15.09 11.28 7.65
CA VAL A 244 15.76 10.26 8.47
C VAL A 244 17.04 9.76 7.80
N LYS A 245 18.18 9.96 8.48
CA LYS A 245 19.51 9.52 8.05
C LYS A 245 20.18 8.57 9.05
N ASN A 246 19.76 8.59 10.32
CA ASN A 246 20.28 7.71 11.36
C ASN A 246 19.95 6.24 11.08
N ALA A 247 20.96 5.37 11.20
CA ALA A 247 20.84 3.94 10.92
C ALA A 247 19.86 3.19 11.85
N SER A 248 19.75 3.58 13.13
CA SER A 248 18.83 2.93 14.07
C SER A 248 17.38 3.25 13.70
N ILE A 249 17.09 4.53 13.50
CA ILE A 249 15.77 5.05 13.12
C ILE A 249 15.38 4.54 11.73
N TYR A 250 16.33 4.44 10.81
CA TYR A 250 16.13 3.81 9.51
C TYR A 250 15.60 2.38 9.64
N ASN A 251 16.20 1.56 10.50
CA ASN A 251 15.74 0.17 10.72
C ASN A 251 14.36 0.10 11.40
N PHE A 252 14.05 1.03 12.30
CA PHE A 252 12.71 1.20 12.84
C PHE A 252 11.70 1.47 11.70
N ILE A 253 12.00 2.40 10.81
CA ILE A 253 11.12 2.75 9.69
C ILE A 253 10.87 1.58 8.76
N LYS A 254 11.88 0.74 8.48
CA LYS A 254 11.68 -0.47 7.64
C LYS A 254 10.58 -1.36 8.21
N ARG A 255 10.59 -1.57 9.53
CA ARG A 255 9.58 -2.35 10.24
C ARG A 255 8.25 -1.60 10.22
N TYR A 256 8.29 -0.30 10.49
CA TYR A 256 7.10 0.55 10.55
C TYR A 256 6.32 0.58 9.23
N LEU A 257 7.01 0.60 8.09
CA LEU A 257 6.39 0.68 6.77
C LEU A 257 5.41 -0.47 6.48
N PHE A 258 5.57 -1.64 7.12
CA PHE A 258 4.66 -2.78 6.98
C PHE A 258 3.27 -2.54 7.57
N HIS A 259 3.10 -1.54 8.45
CA HIS A 259 1.79 -1.16 8.99
C HIS A 259 0.91 -0.41 7.99
N PHE A 260 1.48 0.10 6.89
CA PHE A 260 0.69 0.72 5.82
C PHE A 260 0.05 -0.33 4.90
N GLY A 261 -1.16 -0.01 4.42
CA GLY A 261 -1.87 -0.79 3.43
C GLY A 261 -1.21 -0.75 2.04
N GLU A 262 -1.50 -1.75 1.21
CA GLU A 262 -0.89 -1.91 -0.13
C GLU A 262 -1.09 -0.66 -1.01
N ARG A 263 -2.33 -0.15 -1.09
CA ARG A 263 -2.65 1.06 -1.84
C ARG A 263 -1.85 2.26 -1.33
N LYS A 264 -1.73 2.40 -0.01
CA LYS A 264 -1.00 3.51 0.62
C LYS A 264 0.47 3.48 0.25
N VAL A 265 1.12 2.32 0.40
CA VAL A 265 2.53 2.12 0.05
C VAL A 265 2.80 2.47 -1.42
N LYS A 266 1.92 2.06 -2.35
CA LYS A 266 2.01 2.45 -3.77
C LYS A 266 2.01 3.97 -3.94
N PHE A 267 1.08 4.67 -3.27
CA PHE A 267 1.00 6.13 -3.35
C PHE A 267 2.14 6.84 -2.61
N LEU A 268 2.73 6.24 -1.56
CA LEU A 268 3.94 6.76 -0.93
C LEU A 268 5.11 6.78 -1.93
N ARG A 269 5.34 5.67 -2.65
CA ARG A 269 6.34 5.62 -3.73
C ARG A 269 6.09 6.70 -4.79
N ILE A 270 4.88 6.76 -5.34
CA ILE A 270 4.52 7.75 -6.40
C ILE A 270 4.73 9.18 -5.88
N THR A 271 4.28 9.46 -4.66
CA THR A 271 4.43 10.79 -4.05
C THR A 271 5.89 11.14 -3.83
N TYR A 272 6.71 10.20 -3.36
CA TYR A 272 8.14 10.44 -3.17
C TYR A 272 8.83 10.74 -4.50
N SER A 273 8.60 9.92 -5.53
CA SER A 273 9.17 10.16 -6.86
C SER A 273 8.74 11.49 -7.48
N ASP A 274 7.48 11.90 -7.28
CA ASP A 274 6.97 13.18 -7.78
C ASP A 274 7.58 14.37 -7.02
N LEU A 275 7.64 14.31 -5.69
CA LEU A 275 8.14 15.42 -4.86
C LEU A 275 9.64 15.70 -5.04
N ARG A 276 10.44 14.70 -5.44
CA ARG A 276 11.85 14.89 -5.80
C ARG A 276 12.09 15.09 -7.31
N GLY A 277 11.07 14.82 -8.13
CA GLY A 277 11.13 14.93 -9.59
C GLY A 277 10.32 16.12 -10.10
N HIS A 278 9.38 15.87 -11.01
CA HIS A 278 8.56 16.91 -11.66
C HIS A 278 7.76 17.80 -10.69
N GLY A 279 7.39 17.26 -9.53
CA GLY A 279 6.59 17.93 -8.52
C GLY A 279 7.40 18.70 -7.47
N ALA A 280 8.71 18.91 -7.63
CA ALA A 280 9.53 19.61 -6.64
C ALA A 280 9.00 21.03 -6.33
N THR A 281 8.50 21.72 -7.35
CA THR A 281 7.89 23.07 -7.24
C THR A 281 6.59 23.10 -6.43
N LYS A 282 5.96 21.94 -6.17
CA LYS A 282 4.76 21.85 -5.31
C LYS A 282 5.11 22.10 -3.83
N LEU A 283 6.39 22.06 -3.47
CA LEU A 283 6.88 22.30 -2.11
C LEU A 283 7.33 23.75 -1.95
N ARG A 284 6.91 24.39 -0.85
CA ARG A 284 7.42 25.71 -0.46
C ARG A 284 8.91 25.65 -0.12
N VAL A 285 9.33 24.57 0.51
CA VAL A 285 10.73 24.27 0.86
C VAL A 285 11.07 22.97 0.13
N PRO A 286 12.11 22.95 -0.73
CA PRO A 286 12.48 21.75 -1.47
C PRO A 286 12.88 20.61 -0.53
N LEU A 287 12.78 19.37 -1.01
CA LEU A 287 13.31 18.22 -0.27
C LEU A 287 14.83 18.25 -0.29
N VAL A 288 15.43 17.84 0.83
CA VAL A 288 16.85 17.48 0.90
C VAL A 288 17.02 16.08 0.34
N GLU A 289 18.08 15.85 -0.43
CA GLU A 289 18.32 14.54 -1.04
C GLU A 289 18.55 13.45 0.01
N ASN A 290 17.81 12.36 -0.09
CA ASN A 290 17.94 11.16 0.72
C ASN A 290 17.66 9.92 -0.13
N ASP A 291 18.70 9.43 -0.81
CA ASP A 291 18.57 8.33 -1.76
C ASP A 291 18.32 6.98 -1.09
N ALA A 292 18.91 6.77 0.09
CA ALA A 292 18.71 5.54 0.86
C ALA A 292 17.23 5.36 1.26
N MET A 293 16.59 6.43 1.75
CA MET A 293 15.16 6.40 2.09
C MET A 293 14.27 6.29 0.86
N TYR A 294 14.55 7.08 -0.18
CA TYR A 294 13.77 7.00 -1.42
C TYR A 294 13.81 5.61 -2.04
N TYR A 295 15.00 5.02 -2.16
CA TYR A 295 15.19 3.67 -2.68
C TYR A 295 14.44 2.65 -1.81
N HIS A 296 14.53 2.76 -0.49
CA HIS A 296 13.85 1.84 0.41
C HIS A 296 12.32 1.90 0.28
N VAL A 297 11.74 3.10 0.16
CA VAL A 297 10.29 3.26 -0.08
C VAL A 297 9.89 2.63 -1.42
N CYS A 298 10.70 2.80 -2.47
CA CYS A 298 10.47 2.16 -3.76
C CYS A 298 10.56 0.63 -3.68
N TRP A 299 11.57 0.12 -2.98
CA TRP A 299 11.79 -1.31 -2.76
C TRP A 299 10.66 -1.92 -1.94
N HIS A 300 10.24 -1.28 -0.85
CA HIS A 300 9.13 -1.73 -0.01
C HIS A 300 7.83 -1.82 -0.81
N ALA A 301 7.56 -0.84 -1.68
CA ALA A 301 6.43 -0.92 -2.60
C ALA A 301 6.55 -2.08 -3.59
N SER A 302 7.75 -2.35 -4.13
CA SER A 302 7.98 -3.52 -4.99
C SER A 302 7.71 -4.85 -4.28
N ILE A 303 8.03 -4.94 -2.98
CA ILE A 303 7.82 -6.14 -2.17
C ILE A 303 6.34 -6.37 -1.84
N ARG A 304 5.60 -5.30 -1.52
CA ARG A 304 4.19 -5.39 -1.07
C ARG A 304 3.20 -5.55 -2.21
N LEU A 305 3.52 -5.04 -3.40
CA LEU A 305 2.62 -5.12 -4.55
C LEU A 305 2.65 -6.51 -5.19
N PRO A 306 1.53 -6.95 -5.80
CA PRO A 306 1.47 -8.21 -6.53
C PRO A 306 2.59 -8.34 -7.57
N ARG A 307 3.28 -9.50 -7.54
CA ARG A 307 4.36 -9.79 -8.48
C ARG A 307 3.80 -10.15 -9.85
N GLN A 308 4.39 -9.57 -10.89
CA GLN A 308 4.13 -9.94 -12.28
C GLN A 308 5.25 -10.86 -12.76
N PHE A 309 4.89 -11.94 -13.43
CA PHE A 309 5.86 -12.86 -14.00
C PHE A 309 6.32 -12.36 -15.37
N SER A 310 7.58 -11.94 -15.43
CA SER A 310 8.25 -11.49 -16.66
C SER A 310 9.38 -12.49 -17.00
N PRO A 311 9.05 -13.65 -17.62
CA PRO A 311 10.01 -14.75 -17.78
C PRO A 311 11.21 -14.35 -18.63
N ARG A 312 11.02 -13.50 -19.64
CA ARG A 312 12.11 -12.99 -20.47
C ARG A 312 13.13 -12.18 -19.67
N GLN A 313 12.70 -11.42 -18.68
CA GLN A 313 13.61 -10.65 -17.81
C GLN A 313 14.27 -11.55 -16.77
N LEU A 314 13.54 -12.51 -16.20
CA LEU A 314 14.07 -13.40 -15.17
C LEU A 314 15.07 -14.43 -15.71
N TYR A 315 14.79 -14.99 -16.88
CA TYR A 315 15.57 -16.06 -17.48
C TYR A 315 16.41 -15.58 -18.67
N PHE A 316 16.70 -14.28 -18.74
CA PHE A 316 17.47 -13.72 -19.86
C PHE A 316 18.82 -14.43 -20.03
N ASP A 317 19.52 -14.65 -18.93
CA ASP A 317 20.83 -15.31 -18.90
C ASP A 317 20.75 -16.77 -18.39
N TYR A 318 19.55 -17.37 -18.37
CA TYR A 318 19.40 -18.74 -17.91
C TYR A 318 20.11 -19.69 -18.87
N THR A 319 21.18 -20.32 -18.38
CA THR A 319 21.85 -21.44 -19.05
C THR A 319 21.45 -22.74 -18.36
N PRO A 320 20.95 -23.74 -19.11
CA PRO A 320 20.71 -25.05 -18.53
C PRO A 320 22.05 -25.68 -18.12
N SER A 321 22.16 -26.14 -16.88
CA SER A 321 23.35 -26.85 -16.40
C SER A 321 23.22 -28.36 -16.61
N THR A 322 24.28 -28.99 -17.11
CA THR A 322 24.39 -30.44 -17.35
C THR A 322 24.72 -31.23 -16.08
N LEU A 323 24.55 -30.65 -14.88
CA LEU A 323 24.75 -31.34 -13.60
C LEU A 323 23.74 -32.50 -13.37
N SER A 324 22.79 -32.71 -14.30
CA SER A 324 21.95 -33.91 -14.41
C SER A 324 22.09 -34.66 -15.75
N ALA A 325 23.00 -34.25 -16.63
CA ALA A 325 23.30 -34.91 -17.90
C ALA A 325 24.43 -35.95 -17.77
N ASN A 326 24.82 -36.31 -16.55
CA ASN A 326 25.10 -37.72 -16.31
C ASN A 326 23.75 -38.42 -16.42
N MET A 327 23.41 -38.81 -17.65
CA MET A 327 22.46 -39.88 -17.86
C MET A 327 22.97 -41.04 -17.01
N HIS A 328 22.43 -41.23 -15.80
CA HIS A 328 22.24 -42.57 -15.32
C HIS A 328 21.41 -43.22 -16.41
N SER A 329 22.05 -44.03 -17.26
CA SER A 329 21.30 -44.94 -18.07
C SER A 329 20.39 -45.69 -17.09
N PRO A 330 19.11 -45.95 -17.42
CA PRO A 330 18.23 -46.71 -16.53
C PRO A 330 18.86 -48.05 -16.10
N ASN A 331 19.83 -48.53 -16.88
CA ASN A 331 20.60 -49.74 -16.65
C ASN A 331 21.85 -49.54 -15.80
N ALA A 332 22.40 -48.34 -15.62
CA ALA A 332 23.61 -48.13 -14.82
C ALA A 332 23.40 -48.56 -13.35
N LYS A 333 22.22 -48.23 -12.79
CA LYS A 333 21.83 -48.74 -11.46
C LYS A 333 21.66 -50.25 -11.43
N ILE A 334 21.24 -50.88 -12.53
CA ILE A 334 21.03 -52.32 -12.62
C ILE A 334 22.38 -53.03 -12.76
N ASP A 335 23.27 -52.52 -13.60
CA ASP A 335 24.63 -53.04 -13.81
C ASP A 335 25.46 -52.93 -12.53
N ASP A 336 25.36 -51.81 -11.81
CA ASP A 336 26.04 -51.63 -10.52
C ASP A 336 25.49 -52.60 -9.45
N ILE A 337 24.16 -52.77 -9.37
CA ILE A 337 23.53 -53.74 -8.46
C ILE A 337 23.92 -55.19 -8.82
N VAL A 338 24.03 -55.51 -10.12
CA VAL A 338 24.40 -56.85 -10.59
C VAL A 338 25.87 -57.13 -10.30
N LYS A 339 26.77 -56.17 -10.50
CA LYS A 339 28.19 -56.28 -10.13
C LYS A 339 28.36 -56.47 -8.62
N ASP A 340 27.71 -55.65 -7.80
CA ASP A 340 27.74 -55.78 -6.33
C ASP A 340 27.25 -57.14 -5.85
N LYS A 341 26.22 -57.71 -6.50
CA LYS A 341 25.71 -59.05 -6.17
C LYS A 341 26.65 -60.16 -6.62
N ILE A 342 27.26 -60.06 -7.79
CA ILE A 342 28.23 -61.04 -8.28
C ILE A 342 29.46 -61.05 -7.37
N GLU A 343 29.97 -59.90 -6.97
CA GLU A 343 31.10 -59.80 -6.03
C GLU A 343 30.74 -60.39 -4.66
N LYS A 344 29.54 -60.10 -4.13
CA LYS A 344 29.06 -60.73 -2.90
C LYS A 344 28.94 -62.25 -3.03
N TRP A 345 28.41 -62.77 -4.13
CA TRP A 345 28.30 -64.21 -4.35
C TRP A 345 29.65 -64.91 -4.55
N LYS A 346 30.67 -64.24 -5.08
CA LYS A 346 32.05 -64.74 -5.10
C LYS A 346 32.62 -64.82 -3.68
N ILE A 347 32.42 -63.77 -2.87
CA ILE A 347 32.87 -63.74 -1.47
C ILE A 347 32.16 -64.80 -0.61
N GLU A 348 30.88 -65.04 -0.86
CA GLU A 348 30.07 -66.06 -0.18
C GLU A 348 30.33 -67.50 -0.69
N GLY A 349 31.20 -67.69 -1.70
CA GLY A 349 31.57 -68.99 -2.26
C GLY A 349 30.47 -69.65 -3.11
N LEU A 350 29.44 -68.88 -3.49
CA LEU A 350 28.29 -69.35 -4.29
C LEU A 350 28.56 -69.35 -5.79
N LEU A 351 29.60 -68.63 -6.23
CA LEU A 351 30.07 -68.61 -7.62
C LEU A 351 31.56 -68.97 -7.72
N PRO A 352 31.98 -69.76 -8.73
CA PRO A 352 33.39 -70.00 -9.01
C PRO A 352 34.15 -68.69 -9.24
N GLU A 353 35.40 -68.62 -8.77
CA GLU A 353 36.25 -67.42 -8.91
C GLU A 353 36.38 -66.97 -10.37
N ASP A 354 36.44 -67.96 -11.27
CA ASP A 354 36.64 -67.83 -12.71
C ASP A 354 35.40 -67.34 -13.47
N TYR A 355 34.26 -67.12 -12.80
CA TYR A 355 33.04 -66.69 -13.47
C TYR A 355 33.17 -65.28 -14.04
N VAL A 356 33.00 -65.17 -15.35
CA VAL A 356 32.90 -63.93 -16.12
C VAL A 356 31.47 -63.80 -16.63
N HIS A 357 30.78 -62.73 -16.22
CA HIS A 357 29.47 -62.42 -16.78
C HIS A 357 29.68 -61.85 -18.19
N GLU A 358 29.45 -62.67 -19.23
CA GLU A 358 29.42 -62.16 -20.60
C GLU A 358 28.11 -61.42 -20.82
N ASP A 359 28.19 -60.09 -20.86
CA ASP A 359 27.11 -59.21 -21.30
C ASP A 359 26.72 -59.63 -22.73
N ARG A 360 25.67 -60.44 -22.86
CA ARG A 360 24.97 -60.54 -24.15
C ARG A 360 24.43 -59.15 -24.43
N VAL A 361 25.16 -58.46 -25.30
CA VAL A 361 24.85 -57.18 -25.93
C VAL A 361 23.35 -57.07 -26.16
N TYR A 362 22.66 -56.41 -25.22
CA TYR A 362 21.39 -55.80 -25.56
C TYR A 362 21.74 -54.64 -26.50
N ASP A 363 21.30 -54.78 -27.75
CA ASP A 363 21.48 -53.82 -28.82
C ASP A 363 21.41 -52.37 -28.30
N ARG A 364 22.55 -51.66 -28.36
CA ARG A 364 22.67 -50.23 -28.01
C ARG A 364 21.84 -49.30 -28.93
N THR A 365 21.02 -49.86 -29.83
CA THR A 365 20.22 -49.13 -30.82
C THR A 365 18.70 -49.30 -30.66
N THR A 366 18.21 -50.08 -29.70
CA THR A 366 16.77 -50.10 -29.40
C THR A 366 16.39 -48.93 -28.52
N ALA A 367 16.28 -47.74 -29.13
CA ALA A 367 15.21 -46.83 -28.74
C ALA A 367 13.92 -47.66 -28.64
N PHE A 368 13.12 -47.45 -27.59
CA PHE A 368 11.75 -47.95 -27.55
C PHE A 368 11.02 -47.47 -28.81
N LYS A 369 11.08 -48.26 -29.89
CA LYS A 369 10.07 -48.19 -30.93
C LYS A 369 8.80 -48.59 -30.19
N ASN A 370 7.86 -47.67 -30.08
CA ASN A 370 6.46 -48.03 -29.89
C ASN A 370 6.09 -48.92 -31.07
N ILE A 371 6.34 -50.23 -30.92
CA ILE A 371 5.73 -51.27 -31.73
C ILE A 371 4.28 -51.25 -31.27
N THR A 372 3.52 -50.32 -31.84
CA THR A 372 2.07 -50.49 -31.94
C THR A 372 1.90 -51.79 -32.71
N ARG A 373 1.57 -52.86 -31.99
CA ARG A 373 1.09 -54.10 -32.60
C ARG A 373 -0.11 -53.71 -33.47
N GLN A 374 0.09 -53.59 -34.77
CA GLN A 374 -1.02 -53.68 -35.71
C GLN A 374 -1.55 -55.11 -35.61
N GLU A 375 -2.61 -55.28 -34.83
CA GLU A 375 -3.39 -56.51 -34.78
C GLU A 375 -3.91 -56.79 -36.21
N ARG A 376 -3.32 -57.78 -36.88
CA ARG A 376 -3.57 -58.12 -38.31
C ARG A 376 -5.03 -58.46 -38.67
N TRP A 377 -5.93 -58.45 -37.69
CA TRP A 377 -7.33 -58.87 -37.79
C TRP A 377 -8.31 -57.71 -37.61
N LYS A 378 -7.83 -56.51 -37.25
CA LYS A 378 -8.60 -55.27 -37.41
C LYS A 378 -8.37 -54.71 -38.82
N LYS A 379 -9.31 -54.97 -39.73
CA LYS A 379 -9.38 -54.25 -41.01
C LYS A 379 -9.67 -52.79 -40.72
N VAL A 380 -8.66 -51.92 -40.87
CA VAL A 380 -8.86 -50.47 -40.88
C VAL A 380 -9.31 -50.11 -42.31
N PRO A 381 -10.43 -49.40 -42.50
CA PRO A 381 -10.91 -49.06 -43.84
C PRO A 381 -9.85 -48.20 -44.55
N ARG A 382 -9.46 -48.63 -45.75
CA ARG A 382 -8.50 -47.90 -46.59
C ARG A 382 -9.27 -46.82 -47.32
N LEU A 383 -9.17 -45.57 -46.85
CA LEU A 383 -9.73 -44.43 -47.55
C LEU A 383 -8.97 -44.20 -48.86
N VAL A 384 -9.54 -44.67 -49.98
CA VAL A 384 -9.00 -44.42 -51.31
C VAL A 384 -9.83 -43.35 -51.98
N LYS A 385 -9.16 -42.31 -52.49
CA LYS A 385 -9.81 -41.17 -53.16
C LYS A 385 -10.11 -41.54 -54.60
N SER A 386 -11.38 -41.81 -54.94
CA SER A 386 -11.79 -41.98 -56.34
C SER A 386 -11.91 -40.62 -57.03
N LYS A 387 -11.45 -40.51 -58.28
CA LYS A 387 -11.51 -39.27 -59.05
C LYS A 387 -12.93 -38.82 -59.46
N ARG A 388 -13.96 -39.65 -59.24
CA ARG A 388 -15.36 -39.31 -59.60
C ARG A 388 -16.30 -39.13 -58.40
N LEU A 389 -16.04 -39.74 -57.24
CA LEU A 389 -17.00 -39.75 -56.11
C LEU A 389 -16.40 -39.36 -54.74
N GLY A 390 -15.12 -38.97 -54.67
CA GLY A 390 -14.48 -38.58 -53.39
C GLY A 390 -13.93 -39.77 -52.60
N TYR A 391 -13.81 -39.62 -51.27
CA TYR A 391 -13.33 -40.67 -50.38
C TYR A 391 -14.47 -41.65 -50.07
N THR A 392 -14.35 -42.88 -50.53
CA THR A 392 -15.23 -43.99 -50.14
C THR A 392 -14.41 -44.97 -49.30
N GLY A 393 -15.01 -45.48 -48.22
CA GLY A 393 -14.42 -46.51 -47.37
C GLY A 393 -15.08 -47.85 -47.66
N ASP A 394 -14.27 -48.87 -47.95
CA ASP A 394 -14.65 -50.28 -47.82
C ASP A 394 -14.10 -50.84 -46.50
#